data_AF-A0AB35XHQ5-F1
#
_entry.id   AF-A0AB35XHQ5-F1
#
_cell.length_a   1.000
_cell.length_b   1.000
_cell.length_c   1.000
_cell.angle_alpha   90.00
_cell.angle_beta   90.00
_cell.angle_gamma   90.00
#
_symmetry.space_group_name_H-M   'P 1'
#
loop_
_entity.id
_entity.type
_entity.pdbx_description
1 polymer ?
#
loop_
_entity_poly.entity_id
_entity_poly.type
_entity_poly.pdbx_seq_one_letter_code
_entity_poly.pdbx_strand_id
1 'polypeptide(L)'
;MSPVTNLVLNRVQLIAPRIDEAMASAIIQAETRAQGFDQDRFPHIRPLNIRQDVRLSLEAEPLPGGWRVEGDPRKMGQLLLVDSETGMTVRFLKAPYTQPDHVPHAGYNPARRETWSNEPLDTSLQTALPSLGDAGTLAKRTDGLHGETFLLIWAWKDPSDRESGYDLRIVHTRAPGAFGKATPCDLDLVIPRGGLVNEDGLRFVGSDEDSDLFIFDIPDENDTEGLAGQ
;
A
#
# COMPACT_ATOMS: atom_id res chain seq x y z
N MET A 1 15.37 0.65 -4.30
CA MET A 1 14.17 0.83 -3.46
C MET A 1 14.45 1.92 -2.44
N SER A 2 13.55 2.88 -2.22
CA SER A 2 13.82 3.95 -1.25
C SER A 2 13.82 3.39 0.19
N PRO A 3 14.54 4.01 1.13
CA PRO A 3 14.54 3.58 2.53
C PRO A 3 13.15 3.57 3.17
N VAL A 4 12.26 4.49 2.77
CA VAL A 4 10.86 4.52 3.22
C VAL A 4 10.07 3.34 2.67
N THR A 5 10.21 3.02 1.38
CA THR A 5 9.55 1.84 0.80
C THR A 5 10.00 0.56 1.50
N ASN A 6 11.29 0.43 1.81
CA ASN A 6 11.82 -0.70 2.58
C ASN A 6 11.24 -0.75 4.01
N LEU A 7 11.08 0.40 4.66
CA LEU A 7 10.43 0.47 5.97
C LEU A 7 8.97 -0.01 5.89
N VAL A 8 8.18 0.53 4.96
CA VAL A 8 6.77 0.12 4.77
C VAL A 8 6.70 -1.38 4.52
N LEU A 9 7.54 -1.90 3.61
CA LEU A 9 7.63 -3.32 3.30
C LEU A 9 7.91 -4.16 4.55
N ASN A 10 8.96 -3.82 5.31
CA ASN A 10 9.34 -4.53 6.53
C ASN A 10 8.23 -4.53 7.57
N ARG A 11 7.52 -3.40 7.74
CA ARG A 11 6.40 -3.30 8.70
C ARG A 11 5.20 -4.12 8.28
N VAL A 12 4.83 -4.07 6.99
CA VAL A 12 3.68 -4.80 6.44
C VAL A 12 3.92 -6.31 6.42
N GLN A 13 5.14 -6.76 6.12
CA GLN A 13 5.50 -8.19 6.11
C GLN A 13 5.20 -8.87 7.46
N LEU A 14 5.26 -8.15 8.59
CA LEU A 14 4.94 -8.71 9.91
C LEU A 14 3.48 -9.15 10.01
N ILE A 15 2.56 -8.41 9.39
CA ILE A 15 1.10 -8.68 9.49
C ILE A 15 0.52 -9.34 8.24
N ALA A 16 1.26 -9.37 7.13
CA ALA A 16 0.80 -9.92 5.86
C ALA A 16 0.28 -11.38 5.97
N PRO A 17 0.95 -12.32 6.67
CA PRO A 17 0.41 -13.68 6.85
C PRO A 17 -0.94 -13.70 7.57
N ARG A 18 -1.12 -12.86 8.60
CA ARG A 18 -2.37 -12.77 9.36
C ARG A 18 -3.51 -12.18 8.55
N ILE A 19 -3.22 -11.18 7.72
CA ILE A 19 -4.20 -10.61 6.79
C ILE A 19 -4.61 -11.67 5.75
N ASP A 20 -3.66 -12.39 5.16
CA ASP A 20 -3.92 -13.40 4.14
C ASP A 20 -4.77 -14.57 4.69
N GLU A 21 -4.45 -15.04 5.89
CA GLU A 21 -5.24 -16.07 6.57
C GLU A 21 -6.67 -15.59 6.86
N ALA A 22 -6.81 -14.39 7.45
CA ALA A 22 -8.10 -13.79 7.76
C ALA A 22 -8.96 -13.59 6.50
N MET A 23 -8.35 -13.11 5.42
CA MET A 23 -9.02 -12.90 4.13
C MET A 23 -9.48 -14.22 3.50
N ALA A 24 -8.65 -15.26 3.51
CA ALA A 24 -9.00 -16.56 2.95
C ALA A 24 -10.21 -17.17 3.68
N SER A 25 -10.21 -17.14 5.02
CA SER A 25 -11.33 -17.61 5.83
C SER A 25 -12.59 -16.77 5.61
N ALA A 26 -12.46 -15.43 5.58
CA ALA A 26 -13.57 -14.51 5.40
C ALA A 26 -14.29 -14.67 4.06
N ILE A 27 -13.57 -14.98 2.96
CA ILE A 27 -14.20 -15.22 1.66
C ILE A 27 -15.10 -16.46 1.70
N ILE A 28 -14.61 -17.58 2.27
CA ILE A 28 -15.39 -18.82 2.39
C ILE A 28 -16.65 -18.58 3.23
N GLN A 29 -16.51 -17.87 4.35
CA GLN A 29 -17.64 -17.53 5.21
C GLN A 29 -18.65 -16.61 4.51
N ALA A 30 -18.17 -15.62 3.77
CA ALA A 30 -19.03 -14.70 3.05
C ALA A 30 -19.80 -15.37 1.91
N GLU A 31 -19.21 -16.32 1.17
CA GLU A 31 -19.95 -17.10 0.16
C GLU A 31 -21.06 -17.92 0.80
N THR A 32 -20.79 -18.54 1.95
CA THR A 32 -21.78 -19.32 2.69
C THR A 32 -22.94 -18.44 3.18
N ARG A 33 -22.64 -17.28 3.79
CA ARG A 33 -23.68 -16.38 4.34
C ARG A 33 -24.45 -15.61 3.26
N ALA A 34 -23.81 -15.33 2.13
CA ALA A 34 -24.43 -14.65 0.99
C ALA A 34 -25.11 -15.64 0.02
N GLN A 35 -25.24 -16.92 0.39
CA GLN A 35 -25.94 -17.90 -0.41
C GLN A 35 -27.39 -17.44 -0.67
N GLY A 36 -27.80 -17.49 -1.94
CA GLY A 36 -29.12 -17.01 -2.37
C GLY A 36 -29.19 -15.53 -2.73
N PHE A 37 -28.15 -14.74 -2.45
CA PHE A 37 -28.05 -13.36 -2.95
C PHE A 37 -27.31 -13.31 -4.28
N ASP A 38 -28.00 -12.76 -5.27
CA ASP A 38 -27.46 -12.43 -6.59
C ASP A 38 -26.33 -11.40 -6.47
N GLN A 39 -25.15 -11.75 -6.99
CA GLN A 39 -23.95 -10.93 -6.87
C GLN A 39 -23.99 -9.69 -7.76
N ASP A 40 -24.59 -9.76 -8.94
CA ASP A 40 -24.65 -8.64 -9.87
C ASP A 40 -25.68 -7.60 -9.40
N ARG A 41 -26.77 -8.08 -8.80
CA ARG A 41 -27.81 -7.22 -8.22
C ARG A 41 -27.37 -6.63 -6.88
N PHE A 42 -26.64 -7.39 -6.04
CA PHE A 42 -26.24 -6.96 -4.70
C PHE A 42 -24.72 -7.12 -4.45
N PRO A 43 -23.86 -6.43 -5.22
CA PRO A 43 -22.41 -6.67 -5.21
C PRO A 43 -21.72 -6.29 -3.90
N HIS A 44 -22.42 -5.59 -3.01
CA HIS A 44 -21.92 -5.10 -1.73
C HIS A 44 -22.06 -6.11 -0.59
N ILE A 45 -22.96 -7.10 -0.69
CA ILE A 45 -23.24 -8.03 0.43
C ILE A 45 -22.00 -8.83 0.82
N ARG A 46 -21.33 -9.45 -0.15
CA ARG A 46 -20.11 -10.25 0.11
C ARG A 46 -18.96 -9.38 0.64
N PRO A 47 -18.57 -8.25 0.01
CA PRO A 47 -17.51 -7.40 0.55
C PRO A 47 -17.76 -6.87 1.97
N LEU A 48 -19.01 -6.60 2.34
CA LEU A 48 -19.35 -6.17 3.70
C LEU A 48 -19.17 -7.31 4.71
N ASN A 49 -19.61 -8.53 4.39
CA ASN A 49 -19.36 -9.71 5.22
C ASN A 49 -17.86 -10.00 5.35
N ILE A 50 -17.12 -9.96 4.24
CA ILE A 50 -15.66 -10.18 4.23
C ILE A 50 -14.97 -9.18 5.17
N ARG A 51 -15.29 -7.89 5.07
CA ARG A 51 -14.68 -6.87 5.95
C ARG A 51 -14.96 -7.14 7.43
N GLN A 52 -16.19 -7.54 7.76
CA GLN A 52 -16.57 -7.90 9.12
C GLN A 52 -15.76 -9.11 9.61
N ASP A 53 -15.69 -10.19 8.82
CA ASP A 53 -15.02 -11.42 9.23
C ASP A 53 -13.50 -11.25 9.33
N VAL A 54 -12.89 -10.48 8.43
CA VAL A 54 -11.48 -10.12 8.53
C VAL A 54 -11.22 -9.37 9.83
N ARG A 55 -12.04 -8.38 10.18
CA ARG A 55 -11.90 -7.65 11.45
C ARG A 55 -11.96 -8.61 12.64
N LEU A 56 -13.01 -9.43 12.72
CA LEU A 56 -13.19 -10.37 13.84
C LEU A 56 -12.01 -11.36 13.95
N SER A 57 -11.51 -11.85 12.81
CA SER A 57 -10.36 -12.74 12.77
C SER A 57 -9.08 -12.06 13.27
N LEU A 58 -8.87 -10.78 12.93
CA LEU A 58 -7.68 -10.02 13.36
C LEU A 58 -7.80 -9.53 14.81
N GLU A 59 -9.01 -9.39 15.35
CA GLU A 59 -9.25 -9.05 16.77
C GLU A 59 -9.14 -10.27 17.71
N ALA A 60 -9.23 -11.49 17.17
CA ALA A 60 -9.20 -12.72 17.95
C ALA A 60 -7.87 -12.94 18.68
N GLU A 61 -6.77 -12.46 18.10
CA GLU A 61 -5.41 -12.61 18.64
C GLU A 61 -4.61 -11.31 18.44
N PRO A 62 -3.66 -10.98 19.33
CA PRO A 62 -2.80 -9.82 19.15
C PRO A 62 -2.02 -9.88 17.83
N LEU A 63 -1.98 -8.77 17.09
CA LEU A 63 -1.16 -8.68 15.89
C LEU A 63 0.33 -8.53 16.26
N PRO A 64 1.24 -9.09 15.46
CA PRO A 64 2.67 -9.04 15.71
C PRO A 64 3.22 -7.62 15.54
N GLY A 65 4.41 -7.37 16.11
CA GLY A 65 5.18 -6.16 15.85
C GLY A 65 4.50 -4.86 16.29
N GLY A 66 3.64 -4.88 17.31
CA GLY A 66 2.99 -3.66 17.80
C GLY A 66 1.87 -3.11 16.89
N TRP A 67 1.42 -3.91 15.91
CA TRP A 67 0.22 -3.61 15.14
C TRP A 67 -1.04 -3.80 15.97
N ARG A 68 -2.08 -3.02 15.66
CA ARG A 68 -3.38 -3.07 16.34
C ARG A 68 -4.52 -2.92 15.34
N VAL A 69 -5.63 -3.58 15.64
CA VAL A 69 -6.89 -3.36 14.92
C VAL A 69 -7.61 -2.16 15.56
N GLU A 70 -7.93 -1.17 14.74
CA GLU A 70 -8.54 0.09 15.13
C GLU A 70 -9.71 0.45 14.18
N GLY A 71 -10.33 1.61 14.43
CA GLY A 71 -11.47 2.11 13.67
C GLY A 71 -12.81 1.65 14.24
N ASP A 72 -13.86 2.41 13.93
CA ASP A 72 -15.20 2.19 14.49
C ASP A 72 -16.06 1.30 13.58
N PRO A 73 -16.39 0.05 13.97
CA PRO A 73 -17.17 -0.85 13.13
C PRO A 73 -18.59 -0.32 12.87
N ARG A 74 -19.11 0.61 13.69
CA ARG A 74 -20.41 1.26 13.48
C ARG A 74 -20.39 2.25 12.31
N LYS A 75 -19.19 2.68 11.88
CA LYS A 75 -18.99 3.55 10.72
C LYS A 75 -18.73 2.72 9.45
N MET A 76 -19.77 1.99 9.01
CA MET A 76 -19.73 1.15 7.80
C MET A 76 -18.66 0.04 7.84
N GLY A 77 -18.46 -0.56 9.02
CA GLY A 77 -17.49 -1.63 9.23
C GLY A 77 -16.05 -1.14 9.10
N GLN A 78 -15.73 0.08 9.54
CA GLN A 78 -14.38 0.62 9.44
C GLN A 78 -13.35 -0.37 10.02
N LEU A 79 -12.29 -0.63 9.25
CA LEU A 79 -11.19 -1.49 9.64
C LEU A 79 -9.89 -0.75 9.31
N LEU A 80 -9.17 -0.38 10.37
CA LEU A 80 -7.86 0.24 10.33
C LEU A 80 -6.86 -0.69 11.02
N LEU A 81 -5.67 -0.83 10.46
CA LEU A 81 -4.54 -1.44 11.13
C LEU A 81 -3.56 -0.32 11.44
N VAL A 82 -3.17 -0.18 12.70
CA VAL A 82 -2.28 0.90 13.16
C VAL A 82 -1.01 0.29 13.70
N ASP A 83 0.12 0.72 13.16
CA ASP A 83 1.44 0.36 13.65
C ASP A 83 1.86 1.32 14.75
N SER A 84 1.95 0.84 15.99
CA SER A 84 2.35 1.67 17.12
C SER A 84 3.82 2.10 17.10
N GLU A 85 4.68 1.39 16.35
CA GLU A 85 6.10 1.76 16.26
C GLU A 85 6.31 2.93 15.32
N THR A 86 5.67 2.95 14.15
CA THR A 86 5.88 3.97 13.12
C THR A 86 4.76 5.02 13.05
N GLY A 87 3.61 4.77 13.68
CA GLY A 87 2.41 5.61 13.55
C GLY A 87 1.68 5.47 12.20
N MET A 88 2.12 4.53 11.35
CA MET A 88 1.49 4.23 10.07
C MET A 88 0.07 3.67 10.27
N THR A 89 -0.88 4.16 9.49
CA THR A 89 -2.25 3.63 9.45
C THR A 89 -2.54 2.98 8.10
N VAL A 90 -3.12 1.79 8.13
CA VAL A 90 -3.52 1.04 6.94
C VAL A 90 -5.04 0.84 6.94
N ARG A 91 -5.73 1.36 5.94
CA ARG A 91 -7.19 1.27 5.80
C ARG A 91 -7.59 0.16 4.86
N PHE A 92 -8.39 -0.79 5.35
CA PHE A 92 -8.85 -1.94 4.55
C PHE A 92 -10.04 -1.58 3.65
N LEU A 93 -9.90 -1.80 2.33
CA LEU A 93 -10.90 -1.42 1.32
C LEU A 93 -11.03 -2.50 0.22
N LYS A 94 -12.25 -2.64 -0.30
CA LYS A 94 -12.50 -3.40 -1.54
C LYS A 94 -12.10 -2.54 -2.72
N ALA A 95 -11.33 -3.11 -3.64
CA ALA A 95 -10.98 -2.50 -4.91
C ALA A 95 -12.22 -2.28 -5.80
N PRO A 96 -12.44 -1.08 -6.34
CA PRO A 96 -13.48 -0.87 -7.35
C PRO A 96 -13.04 -1.42 -8.71
N TYR A 97 -13.93 -2.13 -9.39
CA TYR A 97 -13.70 -2.57 -10.77
C TYR A 97 -13.95 -1.47 -11.81
N THR A 98 -14.47 -0.31 -11.38
CA THR A 98 -14.73 0.85 -12.24
C THR A 98 -13.52 1.77 -12.42
N GLN A 99 -12.42 1.51 -11.69
CA GLN A 99 -11.18 2.30 -11.79
C GLN A 99 -10.10 1.48 -12.51
N PRO A 100 -9.34 2.07 -13.45
CA PRO A 100 -8.32 1.33 -14.22
C PRO A 100 -7.22 0.67 -13.37
N ASP A 101 -6.84 1.32 -12.27
CA ASP A 101 -5.80 0.88 -11.33
C ASP A 101 -6.37 0.11 -10.14
N HIS A 102 -7.70 -0.07 -10.08
CA HIS A 102 -8.42 -0.63 -8.96
C HIS A 102 -8.15 0.08 -7.61
N VAL A 103 -7.74 1.35 -7.65
CA VAL A 103 -7.59 2.20 -6.46
C VAL A 103 -8.82 3.11 -6.33
N PRO A 104 -9.54 3.07 -5.21
CA PRO A 104 -10.74 3.88 -5.06
C PRO A 104 -10.40 5.36 -4.92
N HIS A 105 -11.02 6.21 -5.73
CA HIS A 105 -11.00 7.66 -5.51
C HIS A 105 -11.74 8.04 -4.21
N ALA A 106 -11.42 9.20 -3.65
CA ALA A 106 -11.98 9.66 -2.37
C ALA A 106 -13.44 10.15 -2.46
N GLY A 107 -13.91 10.51 -3.67
CA GLY A 107 -15.23 11.11 -3.90
C GLY A 107 -15.33 12.52 -3.33
N TYR A 108 -16.54 12.93 -2.91
CA TYR A 108 -16.82 14.30 -2.48
C TYR A 108 -16.61 14.56 -0.97
N ASN A 109 -16.41 13.52 -0.16
CA ASN A 109 -16.29 13.67 1.29
C ASN A 109 -14.97 14.38 1.66
N PRO A 110 -15.00 15.55 2.33
CA PRO A 110 -13.78 16.32 2.64
C PRO A 110 -12.76 15.54 3.46
N ALA A 111 -13.18 14.88 4.54
CA ALA A 111 -12.28 14.11 5.40
C ALA A 111 -11.64 12.93 4.65
N ARG A 112 -12.38 12.29 3.74
CA ARG A 112 -11.80 11.23 2.90
C ARG A 112 -10.82 11.79 1.87
N ARG A 113 -11.10 12.97 1.30
CA ARG A 113 -10.19 13.62 0.34
C ARG A 113 -8.87 14.01 1.01
N GLU A 114 -8.93 14.51 2.24
CA GLU A 114 -7.74 14.80 3.05
C GLU A 114 -6.90 13.53 3.27
N THR A 115 -7.52 12.42 3.69
CA THR A 115 -6.82 11.12 3.83
C THR A 115 -6.18 10.60 2.53
N TRP A 116 -6.65 11.05 1.36
CA TRP A 116 -6.11 10.63 0.06
C TRP A 116 -5.04 11.59 -0.48
N SER A 117 -4.90 12.76 0.15
CA SER A 117 -4.03 13.84 -0.31
C SER A 117 -2.78 13.88 0.57
N ASN A 118 -2.01 12.79 0.58
CA ASN A 118 -0.81 12.71 1.39
C ASN A 118 0.36 13.43 0.70
N GLU A 119 1.35 13.81 1.50
CA GLU A 119 2.63 14.32 1.00
C GLU A 119 3.43 13.20 0.32
N PRO A 120 4.45 13.50 -0.52
CA PRO A 120 5.29 12.46 -1.09
C PRO A 120 5.97 11.66 0.00
N LEU A 121 6.03 10.34 -0.16
CA LEU A 121 6.90 9.52 0.68
C LEU A 121 8.34 10.03 0.51
N ASP A 122 8.92 10.54 1.59
CA ASP A 122 10.22 11.19 1.56
C ASP A 122 11.33 10.17 1.29
N THR A 123 11.85 10.17 0.07
CA THR A 123 12.94 9.28 -0.34
C THR A 123 14.31 9.68 0.23
N SER A 124 14.42 10.84 0.89
CA SER A 124 15.67 11.38 1.43
C SER A 124 16.07 10.82 2.80
N LEU A 125 15.24 9.95 3.40
CA LEU A 125 15.55 9.23 4.64
C LEU A 125 16.76 8.30 4.45
N GLN A 126 17.98 8.84 4.48
CA GLN A 126 19.21 8.06 4.50
C GLN A 126 19.23 7.20 5.76
N THR A 127 19.11 5.89 5.59
CA THR A 127 19.40 4.87 6.59
C THR A 127 20.88 4.95 6.96
N ALA A 128 21.25 5.88 7.85
CA ALA A 128 22.54 5.84 8.50
C ALA A 128 22.56 4.58 9.38
N LEU A 129 23.35 3.58 8.95
CA LEU A 129 23.69 2.38 9.73
C LEU A 129 23.95 2.77 11.19
N PRO A 130 23.40 2.03 12.17
CA PRO A 130 23.55 2.37 13.57
C PRO A 130 25.02 2.26 13.96
N SER A 131 25.67 3.40 14.21
CA SER A 131 26.85 3.44 15.07
C SER A 131 26.43 2.92 16.44
N LEU A 132 27.01 1.81 16.89
CA LEU A 132 26.86 1.31 18.26
C LEU A 132 27.29 2.42 19.23
N GLY A 133 26.34 3.16 19.81
CA GLY A 133 26.71 4.28 20.67
C GLY A 133 25.57 4.89 21.48
N ASP A 134 24.42 5.20 20.86
CA ASP A 134 23.41 6.01 21.55
C ASP A 134 22.01 5.36 21.55
N ALA A 135 21.64 4.81 22.70
CA ALA A 135 20.28 4.35 22.98
C ALA A 135 19.22 5.48 22.94
N GLY A 136 19.66 6.75 22.94
CA GLY A 136 18.78 7.93 22.85
C GLY A 136 18.36 8.33 21.43
N THR A 137 19.09 7.90 20.38
CA THR A 137 18.78 8.25 18.97
C THR A 137 17.89 7.24 18.27
N LEU A 138 17.58 6.10 18.90
CA LEU A 138 16.63 5.11 18.36
C LEU A 138 15.19 5.66 18.33
N ALA A 139 14.84 6.51 19.30
CA ALA A 139 13.48 7.04 19.48
C ALA A 139 13.06 8.14 18.48
N LYS A 140 13.99 8.69 17.69
CA LYS A 140 13.72 9.69 16.64
C LYS A 140 13.71 9.12 15.22
N ARG A 141 13.94 7.82 15.04
CA ARG A 141 14.07 7.17 13.71
C ARG A 141 12.76 6.56 13.20
N THR A 142 11.73 6.52 14.03
CA THR A 142 10.35 6.06 13.71
C THR A 142 9.47 7.16 13.11
N ASP A 143 9.97 8.39 13.01
CA ASP A 143 9.21 9.59 12.64
C ASP A 143 8.82 9.66 11.16
N GLY A 144 9.33 8.77 10.30
CA GLY A 144 9.18 8.84 8.84
C GLY A 144 7.82 8.43 8.28
N LEU A 145 6.96 7.75 9.06
CA LEU A 145 5.62 7.33 8.64
C LEU A 145 4.53 7.82 9.61
N HIS A 146 4.88 8.69 10.55
CA HIS A 146 3.96 9.10 11.59
C HIS A 146 2.81 9.92 11.01
N GLY A 147 1.59 9.38 11.10
CA GLY A 147 0.40 10.01 10.52
C GLY A 147 0.13 9.66 9.06
N GLU A 148 1.04 8.89 8.41
CA GLU A 148 0.83 8.45 7.03
C GLU A 148 -0.29 7.41 6.94
N THR A 149 -1.17 7.59 5.96
CA THR A 149 -2.29 6.67 5.72
C THR A 149 -2.14 5.95 4.40
N PHE A 150 -2.13 4.63 4.48
CA PHE A 150 -2.08 3.71 3.35
C PHE A 150 -3.42 3.00 3.19
N LEU A 151 -3.68 2.50 1.98
CA LEU A 151 -4.86 1.72 1.64
C LEU A 151 -4.45 0.25 1.45
N LEU A 152 -5.00 -0.64 2.27
CA LEU A 152 -4.96 -2.09 2.02
C LEU A 152 -6.14 -2.45 1.14
N ILE A 153 -5.86 -2.63 -0.15
CA ILE A 153 -6.85 -2.85 -1.19
C ILE A 153 -6.91 -4.33 -1.51
N TRP A 154 -8.11 -4.90 -1.51
CA TRP A 154 -8.34 -6.28 -1.92
C TRP A 154 -9.28 -6.40 -3.12
N ALA A 155 -9.01 -7.36 -4.00
CA ALA A 155 -9.85 -7.67 -5.16
C ALA A 155 -9.97 -9.17 -5.36
N TRP A 156 -11.12 -9.66 -5.83
CA TRP A 156 -11.15 -11.00 -6.43
C TRP A 156 -10.28 -11.00 -7.68
N LYS A 157 -9.53 -12.09 -7.88
CA LYS A 157 -8.79 -12.33 -9.12
C LYS A 157 -9.75 -12.46 -10.30
N ASP A 158 -10.80 -13.24 -10.09
CA ASP A 158 -11.94 -13.34 -10.99
C ASP A 158 -13.24 -13.06 -10.20
N PRO A 159 -13.99 -11.98 -10.49
CA PRO A 159 -15.29 -11.72 -9.89
C PRO A 159 -16.35 -12.79 -10.19
N SER A 160 -16.22 -13.49 -11.31
CA SER A 160 -17.11 -14.59 -11.72
C SER A 160 -16.79 -15.89 -10.98
N ASP A 161 -15.50 -16.15 -10.71
CA ASP A 161 -15.00 -17.24 -9.87
C ASP A 161 -14.29 -16.72 -8.61
N ARG A 162 -15.08 -16.42 -7.57
CA ARG A 162 -14.59 -15.76 -6.34
C ARG A 162 -13.75 -16.68 -5.45
N GLU A 163 -13.77 -17.98 -5.69
CA GLU A 163 -12.95 -18.96 -4.97
C GLU A 163 -11.58 -19.16 -5.63
N SER A 164 -11.40 -18.72 -6.89
CA SER A 164 -10.10 -18.71 -7.60
C SER A 164 -9.00 -17.91 -6.88
N GLY A 165 -9.40 -17.03 -5.95
CA GLY A 165 -8.53 -16.29 -5.07
C GLY A 165 -8.72 -14.78 -5.17
N TYR A 166 -7.80 -14.09 -4.54
CA TYR A 166 -7.85 -12.64 -4.40
C TYR A 166 -6.44 -12.05 -4.41
N ASP A 167 -6.38 -10.76 -4.70
CA ASP A 167 -5.18 -9.94 -4.64
C ASP A 167 -5.26 -9.01 -3.43
N LEU A 168 -4.10 -8.74 -2.82
CA LEU A 168 -3.93 -7.76 -1.75
C LEU A 168 -2.84 -6.78 -2.15
N ARG A 169 -3.08 -5.50 -1.93
CA ARG A 169 -2.11 -4.42 -2.23
C ARG A 169 -2.11 -3.36 -1.14
N ILE A 170 -0.94 -2.80 -0.86
CA ILE A 170 -0.77 -1.60 -0.03
C ILE A 170 -0.49 -0.43 -0.98
N VAL A 171 -1.34 0.58 -0.94
CA VAL A 171 -1.24 1.75 -1.81
C VAL A 171 -1.11 3.02 -0.98
N HIS A 172 -0.22 3.92 -1.40
CA HIS A 172 -0.13 5.27 -0.87
C HIS A 172 -0.62 6.27 -1.92
N THR A 173 -1.63 7.06 -1.56
CA THR A 173 -2.30 8.00 -2.47
C THR A 173 -1.78 9.42 -2.29
N ARG A 174 -1.56 10.12 -3.39
CA ARG A 174 -1.08 11.50 -3.42
C ARG A 174 -2.17 12.53 -3.65
N ALA A 175 -3.31 12.10 -4.18
CA ALA A 175 -4.45 12.97 -4.43
C ALA A 175 -5.77 12.20 -4.35
N PRO A 176 -6.91 12.91 -4.20
CA PRO A 176 -8.25 12.31 -4.14
C PRO A 176 -8.64 11.44 -5.33
N GLY A 177 -7.98 11.59 -6.48
CA GLY A 177 -8.35 10.96 -7.74
C GLY A 177 -9.70 11.45 -8.28
N ALA A 178 -10.16 10.82 -9.35
CA ALA A 178 -11.47 11.06 -9.95
C ALA A 178 -12.14 9.74 -10.34
N PHE A 179 -13.47 9.74 -10.42
CA PHE A 179 -14.21 8.57 -10.89
C PHE A 179 -13.87 8.27 -12.35
N GLY A 180 -13.66 6.98 -12.66
CA GLY A 180 -13.26 6.49 -13.98
C GLY A 180 -11.80 6.77 -14.36
N LYS A 181 -11.00 7.33 -13.44
CA LYS A 181 -9.58 7.64 -13.67
C LYS A 181 -8.72 6.96 -12.62
N ALA A 182 -7.46 6.67 -12.98
CA ALA A 182 -6.48 6.21 -12.02
C ALA A 182 -6.30 7.23 -10.89
N THR A 183 -6.17 6.74 -9.67
CA THR A 183 -5.88 7.55 -8.49
C THR A 183 -4.37 7.78 -8.44
N PRO A 184 -3.90 9.03 -8.31
CA PRO A 184 -2.46 9.29 -8.19
C PRO A 184 -1.87 8.63 -6.94
N CYS A 185 -0.88 7.78 -7.15
CA CYS A 185 -0.20 7.02 -6.11
C CYS A 185 1.32 7.10 -6.33
N ASP A 186 2.10 7.13 -5.25
CA ASP A 186 3.57 7.04 -5.27
C ASP A 186 4.09 5.72 -4.68
N LEU A 187 3.18 4.85 -4.22
CA LEU A 187 3.47 3.50 -3.75
C LEU A 187 2.32 2.54 -4.12
N ASP A 188 2.64 1.40 -4.72
CA ASP A 188 1.73 0.25 -4.90
C ASP A 188 2.53 -1.05 -4.68
N LEU A 189 2.31 -1.70 -3.53
CA LEU A 189 2.99 -2.93 -3.12
C LEU A 189 2.01 -4.09 -3.14
N VAL A 190 2.29 -5.15 -3.90
CA VAL A 190 1.51 -6.38 -3.86
C VAL A 190 1.88 -7.20 -2.63
N ILE A 191 0.88 -7.64 -1.86
CA ILE A 191 1.05 -8.64 -0.79
C ILE A 191 0.72 -10.01 -1.39
N PRO A 192 1.72 -10.89 -1.59
CA PRO A 192 1.48 -12.21 -2.13
C PRO A 192 0.85 -13.13 -1.07
N ARG A 193 0.20 -14.18 -1.59
CA ARG A 193 -0.45 -15.24 -0.81
C ARG A 193 0.58 -15.96 0.05
N GLY A 194 0.23 -16.32 1.29
CA GLY A 194 1.16 -16.86 2.27
C GLY A 194 2.01 -15.80 3.00
N GLY A 195 1.82 -14.52 2.69
CA GLY A 195 2.32 -13.39 3.49
C GLY A 195 3.78 -13.00 3.28
N LEU A 196 4.53 -13.70 2.42
CA LEU A 196 5.92 -13.37 2.11
C LEU A 196 6.00 -12.34 0.98
N VAL A 197 5.97 -11.05 1.31
CA VAL A 197 6.10 -9.98 0.29
C VAL A 197 7.48 -10.03 -0.36
N ASN A 198 7.56 -10.63 -1.55
CA ASN A 198 8.77 -10.71 -2.36
C ASN A 198 8.95 -9.44 -3.19
N GLU A 199 10.20 -9.03 -3.36
CA GLU A 199 10.62 -7.83 -4.11
C GLU A 199 10.18 -7.84 -5.60
N ASP A 200 9.89 -9.03 -6.14
CA ASP A 200 9.51 -9.24 -7.55
C ASP A 200 8.10 -8.71 -7.91
N GLY A 201 7.27 -8.35 -6.92
CA GLY A 201 5.88 -7.88 -7.11
C GLY A 201 5.72 -6.36 -7.24
N LEU A 202 6.81 -5.59 -7.25
CA LEU A 202 6.80 -4.14 -7.19
C LEU A 202 6.64 -3.53 -8.59
N ARG A 203 5.45 -2.98 -8.89
CA ARG A 203 5.24 -2.22 -10.14
C ARG A 203 5.33 -0.72 -9.86
N PHE A 204 6.47 -0.13 -10.19
CA PHE A 204 6.59 1.33 -10.26
C PHE A 204 5.88 1.84 -11.50
N VAL A 205 4.81 2.60 -11.32
CA VAL A 205 4.21 3.37 -12.42
C VAL A 205 5.03 4.66 -12.52
N GLY A 206 6.08 4.63 -13.35
CA GLY A 206 6.78 5.85 -13.73
C GLY A 206 5.79 6.80 -14.40
N SER A 207 5.80 8.07 -14.02
CA SER A 207 5.18 9.11 -14.83
C SER A 207 5.98 9.21 -16.13
N ASP A 208 5.32 9.11 -17.29
CA ASP A 208 5.88 9.53 -18.57
C ASP A 208 6.08 11.06 -18.52
N GLU A 209 7.13 11.51 -17.85
CA GLU A 209 7.74 12.79 -18.13
C GLU A 209 8.88 12.51 -19.09
N ASP A 210 8.65 12.80 -20.38
CA ASP A 210 9.66 12.92 -21.44
C ASP A 210 10.59 14.12 -21.14
N SER A 211 11.28 14.06 -20.01
CA SER A 211 12.35 14.99 -19.65
C SER A 211 13.66 14.29 -19.99
N ASP A 212 14.23 14.64 -21.13
CA ASP A 212 15.54 14.17 -21.57
C ASP A 212 16.62 14.75 -20.63
N LEU A 213 16.93 14.01 -19.55
CA LEU A 213 17.83 14.44 -18.47
C LEU A 213 19.33 14.34 -18.83
N PHE A 214 19.67 14.09 -20.10
CA PHE A 214 21.05 13.87 -20.56
C PHE A 214 21.49 14.75 -21.74
N ILE A 215 20.99 15.98 -21.85
CA ILE A 215 21.65 16.98 -22.71
C ILE A 215 22.74 17.68 -21.88
N PHE A 216 23.85 16.98 -21.67
CA PHE A 216 25.12 17.63 -21.34
C PHE A 216 25.97 17.63 -22.60
N ASP A 217 26.16 18.82 -23.18
CA ASP A 217 27.11 19.06 -24.25
C ASP A 217 28.52 18.97 -23.64
N ILE A 218 29.24 17.88 -23.91
CA ILE A 218 30.64 17.73 -23.52
C ILE A 218 31.46 18.46 -24.59
N PRO A 219 32.20 19.54 -24.25
CA PRO A 219 33.06 20.20 -25.22
C PRO A 219 34.20 19.26 -25.62
N ASP A 220 34.39 19.04 -26.92
CA ASP A 220 35.55 18.34 -27.48
C ASP A 220 36.84 19.12 -27.17
N GLU A 221 37.61 18.67 -26.17
CA GLU A 221 38.99 19.09 -25.99
C GLU A 221 39.86 18.41 -27.06
N ASN A 222 39.90 19.01 -28.25
CA ASN A 222 40.88 18.65 -29.26
C ASN A 222 41.67 19.89 -29.69
N ASP A 223 42.44 20.42 -28.76
CA ASP A 223 43.52 21.38 -29.00
C ASP A 223 44.58 21.21 -27.91
N THR A 224 45.63 20.42 -28.17
CA THR A 224 47.04 20.81 -27.94
C THR A 224 48.06 19.73 -28.32
N GLU A 225 49.00 20.16 -29.18
CA GLU A 225 50.42 19.78 -29.24
C GLU A 225 50.84 18.42 -29.83
N GLY A 226 50.99 18.40 -31.16
CA GLY A 226 52.01 17.59 -31.81
C GLY A 226 53.38 18.28 -31.74
N LEU A 227 54.26 17.81 -30.87
CA LEU A 227 55.71 18.10 -30.93
C LEU A 227 56.55 16.83 -30.70
N ALA A 228 57.39 16.58 -31.71
CA ALA A 228 58.67 15.84 -31.71
C ALA A 228 58.68 14.29 -31.91
N GLY A 229 59.34 13.88 -33.01
CA GLY A 229 60.25 12.72 -32.95
C GLY A 229 60.53 11.97 -34.26
N GLN A 230 61.64 12.35 -34.91
CA GLN A 230 62.41 11.69 -35.99
C GLN A 230 62.00 11.89 -37.45
#